data_AF-A0AAW7MV14-F1
#
_entry.id   AF-A0AAW7MV14-F1
#
_cell.length_a   1.000
_cell.length_b   1.000
_cell.length_c   1.000
_cell.angle_alpha   90.00
_cell.angle_beta   90.00
_cell.angle_gamma   90.00
#
_symmetry.space_group_name_H-M   'P 1'
#
loop_
_entity.id
_entity.type
_entity.pdbx_description
1 polymer ?
#
loop_
_entity_poly.entity_id
_entity_poly.type
_entity_poly.pdbx_seq_one_letter_code
_entity_poly.pdbx_strand_id
1 'polypeptide(L)'
;MIDRISGTPSPSRAYTDVAGQLRAKPSDSQNPLLSTIAVASDQLTTLQSMADAWLAQAQARINVAHDARDFATVVGEMAQRASLGSTPEGLPPALRDFAIRHELLSSQTADAPFDAASLQTLEAQLQSLAMIDSASSTREQIQLKRFVTRYDNTLTLYNAVIAKLGEIMKKIVNSI
;
A
#
# COMPACT_ATOMS: atom_id res chain seq x y z
N MET A 1 57.58 23.24 -19.37
CA MET A 1 56.68 23.89 -18.40
C MET A 1 55.81 22.80 -17.80
N ILE A 2 55.92 22.62 -16.48
CA ILE A 2 55.12 21.73 -15.65
C ILE A 2 54.00 22.58 -15.07
N ASP A 3 52.75 22.18 -15.21
CA ASP A 3 51.63 22.64 -14.37
C ASP A 3 50.56 21.52 -14.40
N ARG A 4 50.55 20.63 -13.40
CA ARG A 4 49.76 20.68 -12.16
C ARG A 4 48.26 20.87 -12.42
N ILE A 5 47.55 19.74 -12.39
CA ILE A 5 46.10 19.72 -12.14
C ILE A 5 45.89 18.95 -10.83
N SER A 6 45.85 19.69 -9.72
CA SER A 6 45.25 19.27 -8.44
C SER A 6 43.79 19.75 -8.49
N GLY A 7 42.79 18.87 -8.39
CA GLY A 7 42.15 18.46 -7.12
C GLY A 7 41.08 19.48 -6.73
N THR A 8 39.79 19.30 -7.01
CA THR A 8 38.75 18.54 -6.26
C THR A 8 37.35 19.00 -6.78
N PRO A 9 36.17 18.41 -6.44
CA PRO A 9 35.86 17.27 -5.56
C PRO A 9 35.02 16.15 -6.23
N SER A 10 34.88 15.03 -5.51
CA SER A 10 34.06 13.86 -5.84
C SER A 10 32.57 14.15 -6.08
N PRO A 11 31.87 13.21 -6.73
CA PRO A 11 30.86 12.48 -5.98
C PRO A 11 31.16 10.98 -5.98
N SER A 12 31.30 10.50 -4.76
CA SER A 12 31.33 9.12 -4.28
C SER A 12 30.66 8.10 -5.20
N ARG A 13 31.47 7.31 -5.89
CA ARG A 13 31.10 5.98 -6.38
C ARG A 13 32.22 4.99 -6.09
N ALA A 14 32.53 4.88 -4.80
CA ALA A 14 33.34 3.82 -4.26
C ALA A 14 32.42 2.59 -4.07
N TYR A 15 32.44 1.69 -5.04
CA TYR A 15 32.06 0.29 -4.84
C TYR A 15 33.17 -0.36 -4.00
N THR A 16 33.22 0.00 -2.71
CA THR A 16 34.12 -0.64 -1.77
C THR A 16 33.44 -0.68 -0.42
N ASP A 17 33.39 -1.92 0.08
CA ASP A 17 33.34 -2.27 1.49
C ASP A 17 32.03 -2.81 2.05
N VAL A 18 31.45 -3.80 1.34
CA VAL A 18 30.51 -4.76 1.96
C VAL A 18 31.23 -5.98 2.56
N ALA A 19 32.57 -5.99 2.57
CA ALA A 19 33.38 -7.13 3.00
C ALA A 19 34.22 -6.86 4.27
N GLY A 20 34.34 -5.62 4.75
CA GLY A 20 35.20 -5.23 5.87
C GLY A 20 34.50 -4.92 7.20
N GLN A 21 33.17 -4.81 7.26
CA GLN A 21 32.45 -4.61 8.52
C GLN A 21 32.10 -5.93 9.23
N LEU A 22 33.10 -6.81 9.36
CA LEU A 22 33.10 -7.97 10.27
C LEU A 22 33.74 -7.62 11.63
N ARG A 23 33.61 -6.37 12.11
CA ARG A 23 34.19 -5.99 13.40
C ARG A 23 33.39 -4.93 14.16
N ALA A 24 32.21 -5.31 14.60
CA ALA A 24 31.69 -4.85 15.89
C ALA A 24 31.56 -6.09 16.79
N LYS A 25 32.27 -6.06 17.92
CA LYS A 25 32.39 -7.13 18.91
C LYS A 25 31.00 -7.44 19.50
N PRO A 26 30.41 -8.64 19.31
CA PRO A 26 29.18 -8.98 20.01
C PRO A 26 29.57 -9.66 21.33
N SER A 27 29.63 -8.88 22.39
CA SER A 27 29.43 -9.42 23.73
C SER A 27 28.05 -8.96 24.17
N ASP A 28 27.03 -9.74 23.81
CA ASP A 28 25.83 -9.94 24.62
C ASP A 28 25.04 -11.15 24.04
N SER A 29 25.03 -12.26 24.79
CA SER A 29 24.24 -13.48 24.59
C SER A 29 24.49 -14.30 23.30
N GLN A 30 25.45 -15.24 23.37
CA GLN A 30 25.74 -16.30 22.40
C GLN A 30 24.66 -17.42 22.39
N ASN A 31 23.40 -17.10 22.09
CA ASN A 31 22.39 -18.13 21.82
C ASN A 31 21.81 -17.97 20.41
N PRO A 32 22.28 -18.77 19.42
CA PRO A 32 21.83 -18.63 18.04
C PRO A 32 20.33 -18.89 17.86
N LEU A 33 19.69 -19.65 18.76
CA LEU A 33 18.24 -19.85 18.73
C LEU A 33 17.49 -18.59 19.19
N LEU A 34 17.94 -17.92 20.26
CA LEU A 34 17.32 -16.66 20.70
C LEU A 34 17.47 -15.56 19.64
N SER A 35 18.62 -15.50 18.96
CA SER A 35 18.84 -14.59 17.83
C SER A 35 17.89 -14.90 16.67
N THR A 36 17.70 -16.18 16.33
CA THR A 36 16.76 -16.60 15.27
C THR A 36 15.30 -16.27 15.63
N ILE A 37 14.91 -16.41 16.89
CA ILE A 37 13.56 -16.03 17.38
C ILE A 37 13.36 -14.52 17.29
N ALA A 38 14.36 -13.73 17.70
CA ALA A 38 14.28 -12.27 17.63
C ALA A 38 14.09 -11.81 16.18
N VAL A 39 14.85 -12.38 15.24
CA VAL A 39 14.72 -12.09 13.80
C VAL A 39 13.34 -12.52 13.27
N ALA A 40 12.86 -13.71 13.62
CA ALA A 40 11.53 -14.18 13.20
C ALA A 40 10.41 -13.30 13.75
N SER A 41 10.51 -12.84 15.00
CA SER A 41 9.55 -11.94 15.64
C SER A 41 9.52 -10.56 14.97
N ASP A 42 10.67 -10.02 14.61
CA ASP A 42 10.79 -8.74 13.90
C ASP A 42 10.16 -8.82 12.49
N GLN A 43 10.41 -9.95 11.79
CA GLN A 43 9.79 -10.22 10.50
C GLN A 43 8.27 -10.36 10.58
N LEU A 44 7.73 -11.01 11.61
CA LEU A 44 6.28 -11.10 11.84
C LEU A 44 5.67 -9.72 12.07
N THR A 45 6.30 -8.90 12.93
CA THR A 45 5.83 -7.54 13.22
C THR A 45 5.82 -6.68 11.96
N THR A 46 6.87 -6.79 11.14
CA THR A 46 6.96 -6.08 9.85
C THR A 46 5.88 -6.55 8.88
N LEU A 47 5.65 -7.86 8.76
CA LEU A 47 4.56 -8.40 7.94
C LEU A 47 3.21 -7.88 8.44
N GLN A 48 2.94 -7.93 9.73
CA GLN A 48 1.68 -7.45 10.29
C GLN A 48 1.42 -5.98 9.95
N SER A 49 2.41 -5.10 10.16
CA SER A 49 2.25 -3.67 9.82
C SER A 49 2.00 -3.42 8.33
N MET A 50 2.67 -4.18 7.46
CA MET A 50 2.42 -4.15 6.02
C MET A 50 1.00 -4.65 5.67
N ALA A 51 0.47 -5.62 6.40
CA ALA A 51 -0.89 -6.15 6.20
C ALA A 51 -1.93 -5.10 6.58
N ASP A 52 -1.75 -4.48 7.74
CA ASP A 52 -2.63 -3.45 8.26
C ASP A 52 -2.67 -2.23 7.33
N ALA A 53 -1.51 -1.78 6.85
CA ALA A 53 -1.42 -0.69 5.88
C ALA A 53 -2.11 -1.03 4.55
N TRP A 54 -1.94 -2.27 4.08
CA TRP A 54 -2.61 -2.74 2.87
C TRP A 54 -4.13 -2.81 3.04
N LEU A 55 -4.62 -3.34 4.17
CA LEU A 55 -6.05 -3.39 4.52
C LEU A 55 -6.67 -2.00 4.56
N ALA A 56 -6.00 -1.04 5.20
CA ALA A 56 -6.45 0.34 5.25
C ALA A 56 -6.55 0.95 3.84
N GLN A 57 -5.56 0.68 2.98
CA GLN A 57 -5.58 1.16 1.60
C GLN A 57 -6.67 0.48 0.75
N ALA A 58 -6.89 -0.81 0.93
CA ALA A 58 -7.97 -1.54 0.26
C ALA A 58 -9.34 -0.99 0.66
N GLN A 59 -9.57 -0.78 1.96
CA GLN A 59 -10.81 -0.19 2.46
C GLN A 59 -11.05 1.21 1.89
N ALA A 60 -10.00 2.05 1.82
CA ALA A 60 -10.12 3.38 1.24
C ALA A 60 -10.54 3.31 -0.25
N ARG A 61 -10.01 2.36 -1.02
CA ARG A 61 -10.41 2.16 -2.43
C ARG A 61 -11.85 1.69 -2.57
N ILE A 62 -12.30 0.77 -1.71
CA ILE A 62 -13.69 0.29 -1.68
C ILE A 62 -14.64 1.46 -1.40
N ASN A 63 -14.31 2.31 -0.42
CA ASN A 63 -15.12 3.48 -0.10
C ASN A 63 -15.18 4.44 -1.30
N VAL A 64 -14.04 4.72 -1.96
CA VAL A 64 -14.01 5.56 -3.17
C VAL A 64 -14.86 4.96 -4.30
N ALA A 65 -14.80 3.64 -4.51
CA ALA A 65 -15.60 2.98 -5.53
C ALA A 65 -17.09 3.01 -5.20
N HIS A 66 -17.46 2.88 -3.92
CA HIS A 66 -18.84 3.02 -3.46
C HIS A 66 -19.35 4.45 -3.68
N ASP A 67 -18.61 5.45 -3.19
CA ASP A 67 -18.93 6.86 -3.37
C ASP A 67 -19.09 7.20 -4.86
N ALA A 68 -18.17 6.71 -5.71
CA ALA A 68 -18.25 6.91 -7.16
C ALA A 68 -19.52 6.30 -7.78
N ARG A 69 -20.00 5.14 -7.30
CA ARG A 69 -21.26 4.53 -7.78
C ARG A 69 -22.47 5.36 -7.38
N ASP A 70 -22.54 5.77 -6.11
CA ASP A 70 -23.63 6.59 -5.59
C ASP A 70 -23.70 7.93 -6.35
N PHE A 71 -22.54 8.54 -6.56
CA PHE A 71 -22.42 9.77 -7.34
C PHE A 71 -22.77 9.58 -8.80
N ALA A 72 -22.42 8.45 -9.42
CA ALA A 72 -22.84 8.15 -10.80
C ALA A 72 -24.37 8.09 -10.92
N THR A 73 -25.06 7.49 -9.95
CA THR A 73 -26.53 7.47 -9.91
C THR A 73 -27.11 8.90 -9.82
N VAL A 74 -26.58 9.73 -8.91
CA VAL A 74 -27.02 11.14 -8.78
C VAL A 74 -26.80 11.92 -10.08
N VAL A 75 -25.63 11.76 -10.72
CA VAL A 75 -25.31 12.44 -11.99
C VAL A 75 -26.21 11.95 -13.12
N GLY A 76 -26.52 10.66 -13.19
CA GLY A 76 -27.46 10.11 -14.17
C GLY A 76 -28.87 10.69 -14.03
N GLU A 77 -29.36 10.82 -12.80
CA GLU A 77 -30.64 11.49 -12.53
C GLU A 77 -30.62 12.98 -12.91
N MET A 78 -29.52 13.69 -12.64
CA MET A 78 -29.33 15.07 -13.07
C MET A 78 -29.30 15.18 -14.61
N ALA A 79 -28.59 14.28 -15.29
CA ALA A 79 -28.51 14.25 -16.75
C ALA A 79 -29.88 14.01 -17.38
N GLN A 80 -30.68 13.13 -16.79
CA GLN A 80 -32.05 12.86 -17.25
C GLN A 80 -32.96 14.08 -17.05
N ARG A 81 -32.88 14.75 -15.89
CA ARG A 81 -33.63 15.99 -15.63
C ARG A 81 -33.23 17.12 -16.58
N ALA A 82 -31.94 17.31 -16.84
CA ALA A 82 -31.43 18.29 -17.79
C ALA A 82 -31.89 17.97 -19.22
N SER A 83 -31.91 16.69 -19.60
CA SER A 83 -32.40 16.23 -20.92
C SER A 83 -33.89 16.50 -21.13
N LEU A 84 -34.69 16.53 -20.04
CA LEU A 84 -36.11 16.87 -20.06
C LEU A 84 -36.38 18.39 -20.11
N GLY A 85 -35.33 19.21 -20.26
CA GLY A 85 -35.43 20.66 -20.40
C GLY A 85 -35.36 21.44 -19.08
N SER A 86 -34.91 20.81 -17.99
CA SER A 86 -34.61 21.53 -16.74
C SER A 86 -33.40 22.44 -16.94
N THR A 87 -33.39 23.59 -16.25
CA THR A 87 -32.25 24.52 -16.28
C THR A 87 -30.96 23.84 -15.79
N PRO A 88 -29.81 24.17 -16.39
CA PRO A 88 -28.50 23.70 -15.93
C PRO A 88 -28.32 23.92 -14.43
N GLU A 89 -28.13 22.83 -13.68
CA GLU A 89 -27.99 22.82 -12.23
C GLU A 89 -26.51 22.62 -11.86
N GLY A 90 -26.06 23.30 -10.80
CA GLY A 90 -24.69 23.12 -10.28
C GLY A 90 -24.54 21.77 -9.58
N LEU A 91 -23.32 21.23 -9.56
CA LEU A 91 -23.06 19.97 -8.86
C LEU A 91 -23.28 20.13 -7.34
N PRO A 92 -23.89 19.12 -6.67
CA PRO A 92 -23.91 19.04 -5.22
C PRO A 92 -22.49 19.19 -4.62
N PRO A 93 -22.33 19.88 -3.47
CA PRO A 93 -21.01 20.17 -2.91
C PRO A 93 -20.14 18.92 -2.69
N ALA A 94 -20.73 17.85 -2.15
CA ALA A 94 -20.02 16.59 -1.91
C ALA A 94 -19.51 15.95 -3.21
N LEU A 95 -20.31 15.99 -4.29
CA LEU A 95 -19.92 15.49 -5.60
C LEU A 95 -18.80 16.34 -6.21
N ARG A 96 -18.90 17.66 -6.07
CA ARG A 96 -17.89 18.61 -6.55
C ARG A 96 -16.53 18.36 -5.91
N ASP A 97 -16.50 18.27 -4.59
CA ASP A 97 -15.28 18.03 -3.83
C ASP A 97 -14.67 16.66 -4.17
N PHE A 98 -15.52 15.64 -4.34
CA PHE A 98 -15.10 14.31 -4.77
C PHE A 98 -14.48 14.33 -6.17
N ALA A 99 -15.16 14.97 -7.14
CA ALA A 99 -14.68 15.06 -8.51
C ALA A 99 -13.36 15.83 -8.62
N ILE A 100 -13.17 16.90 -7.84
CA ILE A 100 -11.90 17.64 -7.78
C ILE A 100 -10.80 16.78 -7.13
N ARG A 101 -11.10 16.12 -6.01
CA ARG A 101 -10.13 15.26 -5.28
C ARG A 101 -9.62 14.11 -6.14
N HIS A 102 -10.47 13.55 -6.99
CA HIS A 102 -10.15 12.43 -7.88
C HIS A 102 -9.79 12.88 -9.30
N GLU A 103 -9.52 14.18 -9.50
CA GLU A 103 -9.08 14.77 -10.79
C GLU A 103 -10.04 14.50 -11.97
N LEU A 104 -11.32 14.24 -11.68
CA LEU A 104 -12.37 14.06 -12.69
C LEU A 104 -12.77 15.41 -13.29
N LEU A 105 -12.70 16.48 -12.49
CA LEU A 105 -13.02 17.84 -12.88
C LEU A 105 -11.99 18.83 -12.32
N SER A 106 -11.71 19.88 -13.09
CA SER A 106 -10.99 21.05 -12.60
C SER A 106 -11.90 21.90 -11.72
N SER A 107 -11.35 22.57 -10.70
CA SER A 107 -12.12 23.45 -9.80
C SER A 107 -12.96 24.50 -10.53
N GLN A 108 -12.42 25.04 -11.64
CA GLN A 108 -13.11 26.02 -12.49
C GLN A 108 -14.34 25.43 -13.21
N THR A 109 -14.24 24.17 -13.64
CA THR A 109 -15.34 23.46 -14.32
C THR A 109 -16.40 23.01 -13.32
N ALA A 110 -15.98 22.69 -12.10
CA ALA A 110 -16.86 22.16 -11.05
C ALA A 110 -17.83 23.22 -10.48
N ASP A 111 -17.52 24.51 -10.64
CA ASP A 111 -18.37 25.64 -10.26
C ASP A 111 -19.31 26.11 -11.39
N ALA A 112 -19.11 25.63 -12.61
CA ALA A 112 -19.97 25.95 -13.74
C ALA A 112 -21.29 25.15 -13.69
N PRO A 113 -22.38 25.66 -14.28
CA PRO A 113 -23.57 24.85 -14.48
C PRO A 113 -23.32 23.77 -15.54
N PHE A 114 -23.87 22.58 -15.33
CA PHE A 114 -23.66 21.43 -16.21
C PHE A 114 -24.87 21.20 -17.13
N ASP A 115 -24.58 20.87 -18.39
CA ASP A 115 -25.56 20.41 -19.37
C ASP A 115 -25.69 18.88 -19.38
N ALA A 116 -26.67 18.34 -20.10
CA ALA A 116 -26.90 16.90 -20.13
C ALA A 116 -25.70 16.09 -20.65
N ALA A 117 -24.96 16.64 -21.63
CA ALA A 117 -23.80 15.96 -22.23
C ALA A 117 -22.59 15.89 -21.28
N SER A 118 -22.30 16.99 -20.58
CA SER A 118 -21.24 17.02 -19.56
C SER A 118 -21.56 16.13 -18.37
N LEU A 119 -22.83 16.05 -17.94
CA LEU A 119 -23.26 15.13 -16.90
C LEU A 119 -23.12 13.66 -17.34
N GLN A 120 -23.50 13.29 -18.56
CA GLN A 120 -23.27 11.93 -19.07
C GLN A 120 -21.79 11.56 -19.13
N THR A 121 -20.92 12.52 -19.47
CA THR A 121 -19.47 12.30 -19.47
C THR A 121 -18.95 12.06 -18.07
N LEU A 122 -19.39 12.87 -17.09
CA LEU A 122 -19.04 12.72 -15.69
C LEU A 122 -19.54 11.38 -15.12
N GLU A 123 -20.76 10.98 -15.47
CA GLU A 123 -21.32 9.67 -15.10
C GLU A 123 -20.42 8.53 -15.59
N ALA A 124 -20.03 8.54 -16.86
CA ALA A 124 -19.16 7.52 -17.42
C ALA A 124 -17.78 7.47 -16.73
N GLN A 125 -17.23 8.64 -16.37
CA GLN A 125 -15.97 8.71 -15.62
C GLN A 125 -16.11 8.14 -14.20
N LEU A 126 -17.20 8.44 -13.50
CA LEU A 126 -17.50 7.90 -12.18
C LEU A 126 -17.74 6.38 -12.22
N GLN A 127 -18.45 5.89 -13.23
CA GLN A 127 -18.64 4.44 -13.46
C GLN A 127 -17.30 3.75 -13.76
N SER A 128 -16.43 4.37 -14.54
CA SER A 128 -15.08 3.87 -14.79
C SER A 128 -14.26 3.80 -13.49
N LEU A 129 -14.28 4.86 -12.68
CA LEU A 129 -13.61 4.90 -11.38
C LEU A 129 -14.13 3.80 -10.44
N ALA A 130 -15.44 3.55 -10.44
CA ALA A 130 -16.08 2.47 -9.70
C ALA A 130 -15.75 1.06 -10.21
N MET A 131 -15.30 0.92 -11.47
CA MET A 131 -14.90 -0.35 -12.08
C MET A 131 -13.41 -0.66 -11.99
N ILE A 132 -12.55 0.32 -11.68
CA ILE A 132 -11.12 0.09 -11.42
C ILE A 132 -10.91 -0.97 -10.32
N ASP A 133 -11.87 -1.10 -9.40
CA ASP A 133 -11.96 -2.15 -8.38
C ASP A 133 -11.89 -3.59 -8.97
N SER A 134 -12.52 -3.85 -10.11
CA SER A 134 -12.54 -5.19 -10.74
C SER A 134 -11.16 -5.61 -11.27
N ALA A 135 -10.40 -4.67 -11.84
CA ALA A 135 -9.03 -4.92 -12.30
C ALA A 135 -8.04 -4.98 -11.12
N SER A 136 -8.31 -4.20 -10.08
CA SER A 136 -7.57 -4.23 -8.83
C SER A 136 -7.72 -5.60 -8.15
N SER A 137 -8.94 -6.16 -8.09
CA SER A 137 -9.29 -7.37 -7.32
C SER A 137 -8.35 -8.57 -7.56
N THR A 138 -7.87 -8.78 -8.79
CA THR A 138 -6.87 -9.82 -9.09
C THR A 138 -5.52 -9.53 -8.44
N ARG A 139 -5.07 -8.28 -8.47
CA ARG A 139 -3.83 -7.82 -7.82
C ARG A 139 -3.95 -7.89 -6.31
N GLU A 140 -5.09 -7.51 -5.74
CA GLU A 140 -5.36 -7.66 -4.30
C GLU A 140 -5.36 -9.12 -3.87
N GLN A 141 -6.02 -10.01 -4.62
CA GLN A 141 -6.04 -11.45 -4.32
C GLN A 141 -4.63 -12.06 -4.36
N ILE A 142 -3.80 -11.64 -5.32
CA ILE A 142 -2.38 -12.06 -5.39
C ILE A 142 -1.59 -11.54 -4.18
N GLN A 143 -1.80 -10.28 -3.77
CA GLN A 143 -1.11 -9.70 -2.62
C GLN A 143 -1.52 -10.39 -1.32
N LEU A 144 -2.82 -10.63 -1.12
CA LEU A 144 -3.36 -11.34 0.03
C LEU A 144 -2.80 -12.77 0.11
N LYS A 145 -2.76 -13.50 -1.03
CA LYS A 145 -2.18 -14.84 -1.09
C LYS A 145 -0.71 -14.84 -0.70
N ARG A 146 0.08 -13.89 -1.22
CA ARG A 146 1.51 -13.73 -0.83
C ARG A 146 1.68 -13.38 0.65
N PHE A 147 0.69 -12.70 1.23
CA PHE A 147 0.67 -12.35 2.64
C PHE A 147 0.43 -13.59 3.52
N VAL A 148 -0.63 -14.34 3.23
CA VAL A 148 -0.97 -15.58 3.92
C VAL A 148 0.18 -16.58 3.83
N THR A 149 0.73 -16.80 2.63
CA THR A 149 1.86 -17.73 2.46
C THR A 149 3.08 -17.32 3.28
N ARG A 150 3.39 -16.02 3.40
CA ARG A 150 4.51 -15.56 4.22
C ARG A 150 4.23 -15.71 5.71
N TYR A 151 3.02 -15.42 6.14
CA TYR A 151 2.59 -15.63 7.53
C TYR A 151 2.71 -17.11 7.94
N ASP A 152 2.17 -18.03 7.12
CA ASP A 152 2.22 -19.49 7.40
C ASP A 152 3.65 -20.02 7.48
N ASN A 153 4.53 -19.56 6.59
CA ASN A 153 5.94 -19.94 6.60
C ASN A 153 6.63 -19.47 7.89
N THR A 154 6.36 -18.23 8.33
CA THR A 154 6.98 -17.70 9.55
C THR A 154 6.41 -18.35 10.81
N LEU A 155 5.11 -18.66 10.84
CA LEU A 155 4.48 -19.42 11.92
C LEU A 155 5.10 -20.82 12.04
N THR A 156 5.30 -21.48 10.90
CA THR A 156 5.95 -22.81 10.84
C THR A 156 7.38 -22.74 11.39
N LEU A 157 8.15 -21.72 11.00
CA LEU A 157 9.50 -21.51 11.51
C LEU A 157 9.49 -21.27 13.02
N TYR A 158 8.59 -20.42 13.51
CA TYR A 158 8.45 -20.12 14.94
C TYR A 158 8.14 -21.38 15.76
N ASN A 159 7.17 -22.19 15.31
CA ASN A 159 6.80 -23.44 15.95
C ASN A 159 7.97 -24.45 15.96
N ALA A 160 8.70 -24.57 14.85
CA ALA A 160 9.86 -25.45 14.76
C ALA A 160 10.97 -25.04 15.74
N VAL A 161 11.18 -23.74 15.92
CA VAL A 161 12.17 -23.21 16.86
C VAL A 161 11.76 -23.47 18.32
N ILE A 162 10.48 -23.29 18.67
CA ILE A 162 9.96 -23.64 20.01
C ILE A 162 10.18 -25.13 20.30
N ALA A 163 9.84 -26.01 19.34
CA ALA A 163 10.03 -27.45 19.50
C ALA A 163 11.52 -27.79 19.76
N LYS A 164 12.43 -27.19 18.99
CA LYS A 164 13.88 -27.36 19.14
C LYS A 164 14.38 -26.87 20.51
N LEU A 165 13.87 -25.75 21.01
CA LEU A 165 14.18 -25.26 22.36
C LEU A 165 13.72 -26.24 23.44
N GLY A 166 12.52 -26.81 23.29
CA GLY A 166 12.00 -27.84 24.19
C GLY A 166 12.88 -29.10 24.20
N GLU A 167 13.36 -29.54 23.04
CA GLU A 167 14.30 -30.67 22.94
C GLU A 167 15.65 -30.39 23.62
N ILE A 168 16.22 -29.20 23.41
CA ILE A 168 17.48 -28.80 24.04
C ILE A 168 17.32 -28.72 25.55
N MET A 169 16.22 -28.13 26.03
CA MET A 169 15.92 -28.06 27.46
C MET A 169 15.77 -29.46 28.07
N LYS A 170 15.06 -30.38 27.40
CA LYS A 170 14.98 -31.79 27.81
C LYS A 170 16.36 -32.46 27.87
N LYS A 171 17.23 -32.22 26.88
CA LYS A 171 18.59 -32.77 26.88
C LYS A 171 19.44 -32.23 28.02
N ILE A 172 19.32 -30.95 28.35
CA ILE A 172 20.03 -30.34 29.48
C ILE A 172 19.54 -30.96 30.80
N VAL A 173 18.22 -31.00 31.00
CA VAL A 173 17.62 -31.57 32.22
C VAL A 173 17.95 -33.05 32.39
N ASN A 174 17.95 -33.84 31.31
CA ASN A 174 18.28 -35.27 31.37
C ASN A 174 19.79 -35.56 31.47
N SER A 175 20.65 -34.55 31.29
CA SER A 175 22.11 -34.70 31.37
C SER A 175 22.69 -34.19 32.69
N ILE A 176 21.82 -33.79 33.63
CA ILE A 176 22.08 -33.44 35.03
C ILE A 176 21.55 -34.58 35.90
#